data_AF-I4D5K0-F1
#
_entry.id   AF-I4D5K0-F1
#
_cell.length_a   1.000
_cell.length_b   1.000
_cell.length_c   1.000
_cell.angle_alpha   90.00
_cell.angle_beta   90.00
_cell.angle_gamma   90.00
#
_symmetry.space_group_name_H-M   'P 1'
#
loop_
_entity.id
_entity.type
_entity.pdbx_description
1 polymer ?
#
loop_
_entity_poly.entity_id
_entity_poly.type
_entity_poly.pdbx_seq_one_letter_code
_entity_poly.pdbx_strand_id
1 'polypeptide(L)'
;MRKRLIVALIFSIIVLAVGTVGCNNKPSTSNGISELLGVSMYVEKSQYPSNISKINVVWKNDTDKDLTFGNPFTIQKLVGNEWKALGNKGAVFTSIGHRVAPHSEMKHSYDIRLYSEKLERGTYRIVTDFLNALSPGNYNTYQLTANFTVK
;
A
#
# COMPACT_ATOMS: atom_id res chain seq x y z
N MET A 1 -17.93 -63.82 -17.39
CA MET A 1 -17.69 -62.85 -16.31
C MET A 1 -16.23 -62.94 -15.88
N ARG A 2 -15.43 -61.92 -16.19
CA ARG A 2 -14.01 -61.78 -15.84
C ARG A 2 -13.90 -60.66 -14.80
N LYS A 3 -13.16 -60.84 -13.70
CA LYS A 3 -12.23 -59.83 -13.16
C LYS A 3 -11.08 -60.55 -12.45
N ARG A 4 -9.87 -60.36 -12.97
CA ARG A 4 -8.59 -60.91 -12.52
C ARG A 4 -8.04 -60.01 -11.40
N LEU A 5 -7.42 -60.62 -10.38
CA LEU A 5 -6.59 -59.94 -9.38
C LEU A 5 -5.52 -59.09 -10.09
N ILE A 6 -5.40 -57.81 -9.71
CA ILE A 6 -4.23 -56.99 -10.02
C ILE A 6 -3.69 -56.48 -8.68
N VAL A 7 -2.54 -57.04 -8.30
CA VAL A 7 -1.65 -56.48 -7.29
C VAL A 7 -0.88 -55.35 -7.98
N ALA A 8 -0.99 -54.12 -7.49
CA ALA A 8 -0.24 -52.98 -7.99
C ALA A 8 0.70 -52.45 -6.90
N LEU A 9 2.00 -52.44 -7.24
CA LEU A 9 3.12 -51.98 -6.43
C LEU A 9 2.91 -50.54 -5.94
N ILE A 10 3.19 -50.32 -4.65
CA ILE A 10 3.28 -48.99 -4.05
C ILE A 10 4.68 -48.44 -4.35
N PHE A 11 4.77 -47.52 -5.30
CA PHE A 11 5.91 -46.59 -5.42
C PHE A 11 5.36 -45.17 -5.31
N SER A 12 5.61 -44.51 -4.20
CA SER A 12 5.39 -43.07 -4.08
C SER A 12 6.46 -42.47 -3.16
N ILE A 13 7.60 -42.25 -3.81
CA ILE A 13 8.48 -41.07 -3.74
C ILE A 13 8.21 -40.14 -2.54
N ILE A 14 9.11 -40.21 -1.57
CA ILE A 14 9.30 -39.18 -0.55
C ILE A 14 9.91 -37.96 -1.27
N VAL A 15 9.12 -36.91 -1.48
CA VAL A 15 9.65 -35.60 -1.88
C VAL A 15 9.93 -34.80 -0.61
N LEU A 16 11.21 -34.76 -0.22
CA LEU A 16 11.77 -33.73 0.64
C LEU A 16 11.70 -32.39 -0.10
N ALA A 17 10.71 -31.56 0.21
CA ALA A 17 10.72 -30.16 -0.17
C ALA A 17 11.20 -29.34 1.04
N VAL A 18 12.45 -28.90 0.90
CA VAL A 18 13.19 -27.96 1.74
C VAL A 18 12.30 -26.77 2.12
N GLY A 19 12.21 -26.49 3.42
CA GLY A 19 11.55 -25.30 3.94
C GLY A 19 12.28 -24.05 3.46
N THR A 20 11.72 -23.38 2.46
CA THR A 20 12.04 -21.97 2.23
C THR A 20 11.27 -21.17 3.26
N VAL A 21 12.01 -20.45 4.09
CA VAL A 21 11.46 -19.44 5.02
C VAL A 21 10.94 -18.30 4.15
N GLY A 22 9.69 -18.41 3.70
CA GLY A 22 8.97 -17.31 3.09
C GLY A 22 8.47 -16.39 4.19
N CYS A 23 9.06 -15.20 4.31
CA CYS A 23 8.42 -14.09 5.01
C CYS A 23 7.08 -13.81 4.33
N ASN A 24 6.01 -14.34 4.90
CA ASN A 24 4.65 -14.09 4.46
C ASN A 24 4.25 -12.67 4.84
N ASN A 25 4.56 -11.70 3.99
CA ASN A 25 3.94 -10.38 4.06
C ASN A 25 2.48 -10.54 3.63
N LYS A 26 1.59 -10.82 4.59
CA LYS A 26 0.15 -10.80 4.33
C LYS A 26 -0.24 -9.39 3.86
N PRO A 27 -1.01 -9.25 2.77
CA PRO A 27 -1.50 -7.95 2.35
C PRO A 27 -2.55 -7.46 3.37
N SER A 28 -2.22 -6.40 4.10
CA SER A 28 -3.12 -5.77 5.08
C SER A 28 -4.23 -5.02 4.37
N THR A 29 -5.48 -5.42 4.60
CA THR A 29 -6.71 -4.82 4.07
C THR A 29 -6.88 -3.38 4.58
N SER A 30 -7.14 -2.42 3.69
CA SER A 30 -6.43 -1.14 3.74
C SER A 30 -7.21 0.17 3.82
N ASN A 31 -8.53 0.20 4.03
CA ASN A 31 -9.24 1.49 4.12
C ASN A 31 -10.05 1.73 5.40
N GLY A 32 -10.68 0.70 6.00
CA GLY A 32 -11.46 0.89 7.22
C GLY A 32 -10.64 0.86 8.52
N ILE A 33 -9.46 0.24 8.49
CA ILE A 33 -8.65 0.00 9.70
C ILE A 33 -7.93 1.27 10.16
N SER A 34 -7.51 2.14 9.22
CA SER A 34 -6.80 3.38 9.56
C SER A 34 -7.67 4.44 10.22
N GLU A 35 -8.91 4.62 9.75
CA GLU A 35 -9.87 5.54 10.37
C GLU A 35 -10.19 5.09 11.80
N LEU A 36 -10.30 3.77 12.03
CA LEU A 36 -10.48 3.19 13.37
C LEU A 36 -9.25 3.36 14.28
N LEU A 37 -8.08 3.66 13.70
CA LEU A 37 -6.85 3.93 14.43
C LEU A 37 -6.62 5.42 14.69
N GLY A 38 -7.55 6.31 14.32
CA GLY A 38 -7.39 7.76 14.51
C GLY A 38 -6.34 8.38 13.59
N VAL A 39 -6.05 7.74 12.45
CA VAL A 39 -5.09 8.23 11.46
C VAL A 39 -5.79 8.42 10.11
N SER A 40 -5.66 9.61 9.54
CA SER A 40 -6.26 9.93 8.24
C SER A 40 -5.29 10.69 7.33
N MET A 41 -5.54 10.59 6.03
CA MET A 41 -4.80 11.32 5.00
C MET A 41 -5.77 11.80 3.93
N TYR A 42 -5.65 13.07 3.53
CA TYR A 42 -6.50 13.67 2.53
C TYR A 42 -5.70 14.64 1.66
N VAL A 43 -6.14 14.83 0.42
CA VAL A 43 -5.49 15.78 -0.51
C VAL A 43 -5.89 17.21 -0.19
N GLU A 44 -4.95 18.15 -0.33
CA GLU A 44 -5.26 19.59 -0.17
C GLU A 44 -6.21 20.10 -1.25
N LYS A 45 -6.16 19.50 -2.46
CA LYS A 45 -7.04 19.83 -3.58
C LYS A 45 -7.65 18.54 -4.11
N SER A 46 -8.97 18.51 -4.30
CA SER A 46 -9.65 17.33 -4.82
C SER A 46 -9.51 17.16 -6.34
N GLN A 47 -9.07 18.21 -7.05
CA GLN A 47 -8.99 18.27 -8.51
C GLN A 47 -7.66 18.85 -8.95
N TYR A 48 -7.03 18.19 -9.93
CA TYR A 48 -5.75 18.59 -10.51
C TYR A 48 -5.81 18.57 -12.05
N PRO A 49 -5.00 19.40 -12.73
CA PRO A 49 -4.82 19.31 -14.17
C PRO A 49 -3.98 18.07 -14.54
N SER A 50 -4.11 17.60 -15.78
CA SER A 50 -3.37 16.42 -16.29
C SER A 50 -1.84 16.49 -16.20
N ASN A 51 -1.25 17.70 -16.20
CA ASN A 51 0.20 17.94 -16.13
C ASN A 51 0.72 18.19 -14.70
N ILE A 52 -0.02 17.79 -13.68
CA ILE A 52 0.42 17.91 -12.29
C ILE A 52 1.67 17.04 -12.03
N SER A 53 2.63 17.57 -11.28
CA SER A 53 3.86 16.87 -10.91
C SER A 53 3.84 16.32 -9.48
N LYS A 54 3.06 16.95 -8.60
CA LYS A 54 3.00 16.61 -7.17
C LYS A 54 1.57 16.59 -6.67
N ILE A 55 1.28 15.64 -5.79
CA ILE A 55 0.04 15.62 -5.01
C ILE A 55 0.39 15.97 -3.57
N ASN A 56 -0.18 17.08 -3.09
CA ASN A 56 -0.03 17.47 -1.70
C ASN A 56 -1.14 16.84 -0.87
N VAL A 57 -0.73 16.20 0.22
CA VAL A 57 -1.62 15.60 1.21
C VAL A 57 -1.40 16.25 2.57
N VAL A 58 -2.43 16.15 3.40
CA VAL A 58 -2.34 16.38 4.84
C VAL A 58 -2.46 15.01 5.51
N TRP A 59 -1.48 14.69 6.33
CA TRP A 59 -1.54 13.60 7.29
C TRP A 59 -2.05 14.14 8.61
N LYS A 60 -3.04 13.45 9.19
CA LYS A 60 -3.64 13.81 10.47
C LYS A 60 -3.52 12.65 11.44
N ASN A 61 -3.02 12.96 12.62
CA ASN A 61 -2.85 12.02 13.72
C ASN A 61 -3.71 12.50 14.89
N ASP A 62 -4.85 11.85 15.10
CA ASP A 62 -5.77 12.11 16.23
C ASP A 62 -5.49 11.17 17.42
N THR A 63 -4.33 10.49 17.43
CA THR A 63 -3.93 9.56 18.49
C THR A 63 -3.03 10.22 19.52
N ASP A 64 -2.84 9.54 20.66
CA ASP A 64 -1.90 9.94 21.72
C ASP A 64 -0.45 9.53 21.45
N LYS A 65 -0.16 8.95 20.28
CA LYS A 65 1.17 8.42 19.94
C LYS A 65 1.73 9.10 18.71
N ASP A 66 3.04 9.03 18.54
CA ASP A 66 3.68 9.45 17.30
C ASP A 66 3.26 8.54 16.14
N LEU A 67 2.87 9.16 15.04
CA LEU A 67 2.67 8.51 13.76
C LEU A 67 3.95 8.66 12.94
N THR A 68 4.39 7.59 12.27
CA THR A 68 5.51 7.66 11.33
C THR A 68 5.11 7.10 9.98
N PHE A 69 5.41 7.80 8.89
CA PHE A 69 5.19 7.31 7.53
C PHE A 69 6.40 7.55 6.64
N GLY A 70 6.48 6.85 5.50
CA GLY A 70 7.61 6.93 4.59
C GLY A 70 7.35 7.71 3.31
N ASN A 71 8.41 8.00 2.57
CA ASN A 71 8.33 8.47 1.18
C ASN A 71 7.70 7.46 0.19
N PRO A 72 7.83 6.13 0.34
CA PRO A 72 7.23 5.19 -0.60
C PRO A 72 5.70 5.34 -0.69
N PHE A 73 5.21 5.35 -1.91
CA PHE A 73 3.77 5.36 -2.21
C PHE A 73 3.52 4.60 -3.50
N THR A 74 2.27 4.34 -3.82
CA THR A 74 1.81 3.92 -5.14
C THR A 74 0.63 4.78 -5.58
N ILE A 75 0.37 4.82 -6.88
CA ILE A 75 -0.79 5.50 -7.45
C ILE A 75 -1.70 4.44 -8.05
N GLN A 76 -3.00 4.53 -7.79
CA GLN A 76 -4.00 3.68 -8.41
C GLN A 76 -5.06 4.52 -9.12
N LYS A 77 -5.47 4.10 -10.31
CA LYS A 77 -6.58 4.69 -11.09
C LYS A 77 -7.82 3.83 -10.90
N LEU A 78 -8.98 4.45 -10.70
CA LEU A 78 -10.26 3.75 -10.73
C LEU A 78 -10.63 3.46 -12.19
N VAL A 79 -10.81 2.18 -12.53
CA VAL A 79 -11.20 1.71 -13.86
C VAL A 79 -12.40 0.78 -13.71
N GLY A 80 -13.57 1.24 -14.14
CA GLY A 80 -14.83 0.60 -13.78
C GLY A 80 -15.04 0.68 -12.27
N ASN A 81 -15.16 -0.48 -11.62
CA ASN A 81 -15.32 -0.58 -10.16
C ASN A 81 -14.04 -1.06 -9.45
N GLU A 82 -12.90 -1.08 -10.14
CA GLU A 82 -11.64 -1.62 -9.61
C GLU A 82 -10.54 -0.57 -9.58
N TRP A 83 -9.74 -0.61 -8.52
CA TRP A 83 -8.53 0.20 -8.40
C TRP A 83 -7.35 -0.53 -9.04
N LYS A 84 -6.78 0.06 -10.10
CA LYS A 84 -5.64 -0.50 -10.83
C LYS A 84 -4.39 0.32 -10.56
N ALA A 85 -3.31 -0.32 -10.11
CA ALA A 85 -2.03 0.33 -9.91
C ALA A 85 -1.47 0.88 -11.23
N LEU A 86 -0.99 2.12 -11.20
CA LEU A 86 -0.13 2.61 -12.26
C LEU A 86 1.21 1.89 -12.14
N GLY A 87 1.71 1.39 -13.27
CA GLY A 87 3.03 0.78 -13.31
C GLY A 87 4.09 1.74 -12.79
N ASN A 88 5.03 1.24 -11.98
CA ASN A 88 6.17 2.04 -11.55
C ASN A 88 7.23 2.01 -12.67
N LYS A 89 7.61 3.17 -13.21
CA LYS A 89 8.66 3.24 -14.25
C LYS A 89 10.06 3.14 -13.62
N GLY A 90 10.27 2.15 -12.76
CA GLY A 90 11.46 2.06 -11.92
C GLY A 90 11.49 3.12 -10.82
N ALA A 91 10.35 3.41 -10.19
CA ALA A 91 10.27 4.37 -9.09
C ALA A 91 11.22 3.95 -7.95
N VAL A 92 12.16 4.84 -7.60
CA VAL A 92 13.09 4.68 -6.48
C VAL A 92 12.77 5.74 -5.44
N PHE A 93 12.73 5.32 -4.18
CA PHE A 93 12.42 6.19 -3.05
C PHE A 93 13.61 6.26 -2.11
N THR A 94 13.95 7.47 -1.64
CA THR A 94 14.82 7.60 -0.48
C THR A 94 14.09 7.08 0.75
N SER A 95 14.76 6.23 1.54
CA SER A 95 14.22 5.75 2.82
C SER A 95 14.28 6.86 3.86
N ILE A 96 13.19 7.61 3.98
CA ILE A 96 13.01 8.68 4.96
C ILE A 96 11.71 8.42 5.69
N GLY A 97 11.77 8.45 7.03
CA GLY A 97 10.60 8.44 7.90
C GLY A 97 10.23 9.86 8.32
N HIS A 98 8.95 10.21 8.20
CA HIS A 98 8.39 11.46 8.66
C HIS A 98 7.52 11.22 9.88
N ARG A 99 7.68 12.08 10.90
CA ARG A 99 6.91 12.00 12.15
C ARG A 99 5.76 13.00 12.11
N VAL A 100 4.57 12.56 12.51
CA VAL A 100 3.43 13.41 12.86
C VAL A 100 3.15 13.24 14.34
N ALA A 101 3.28 14.32 15.11
CA ALA A 101 3.09 14.29 16.55
C ALA A 101 1.63 13.95 16.93
N PRO A 102 1.35 13.51 18.18
CA PRO A 102 0.00 13.33 18.68
C PRO A 102 -0.87 14.56 18.44
N HIS A 103 -2.14 14.35 18.11
CA HIS A 103 -3.15 15.40 17.91
C HIS A 103 -2.72 16.53 16.97
N SER A 104 -1.99 16.17 15.91
CA SER A 104 -1.41 17.15 14.98
C SER A 104 -1.51 16.73 13.52
N GLU A 105 -1.20 17.68 12.64
CA GLU A 105 -1.22 17.49 11.20
C GLU A 105 0.14 17.83 10.58
N MET A 106 0.46 17.16 9.47
CA MET A 106 1.63 17.46 8.67
C MET A 106 1.31 17.41 7.18
N LYS A 107 1.77 18.43 6.44
CA LYS A 107 1.69 18.45 4.98
C LYS A 107 2.83 17.65 4.38
N HIS A 108 2.54 16.89 3.33
CA HIS A 108 3.54 16.13 2.59
C HIS A 108 3.22 16.15 1.09
N SER A 109 4.24 16.15 0.24
CA SER A 109 4.10 16.19 -1.21
C SER A 109 4.67 14.94 -1.85
N TYR A 110 3.83 14.17 -2.52
CA TYR A 110 4.25 13.01 -3.31
C TYR A 110 4.55 13.40 -4.75
N ASP A 111 5.76 13.10 -5.24
CA ASP A 111 6.18 13.37 -6.63
C ASP A 111 5.69 12.29 -7.57
N ILE A 112 4.55 12.53 -8.23
CA ILE A 112 3.90 11.53 -9.07
C ILE A 112 4.62 11.29 -10.40
N ARG A 113 5.64 12.10 -10.74
CA ARG A 113 6.46 11.91 -11.94
C ARG A 113 7.24 10.59 -11.91
N LEU A 114 7.40 9.99 -10.73
CA LEU A 114 7.93 8.63 -10.55
C LEU A 114 7.09 7.55 -11.26
N TYR A 115 5.82 7.85 -11.57
CA TYR A 115 4.90 6.96 -12.27
C TYR A 115 4.59 7.45 -13.68
N SER A 116 4.32 8.74 -13.84
CA SER A 116 4.00 9.32 -15.14
C SER A 116 4.25 10.82 -15.18
N GLU A 117 4.71 11.32 -16.32
CA GLU A 117 4.81 12.77 -16.58
C GLU A 117 3.45 13.44 -16.74
N LYS A 118 2.43 12.64 -17.11
CA LYS A 118 1.05 13.10 -17.32
C LYS A 118 0.07 12.04 -16.84
N LEU A 119 -0.95 12.47 -16.11
CA LEU A 119 -2.08 11.62 -15.78
C LEU A 119 -3.24 11.89 -16.74
N GLU A 120 -3.90 10.82 -17.19
CA GLU A 120 -5.16 10.94 -17.92
C GLU A 120 -6.28 11.44 -17.00
N ARG A 121 -7.37 11.92 -17.60
CA ARG A 121 -8.58 12.24 -16.84
C ARG A 121 -9.09 11.01 -16.10
N GLY A 122 -9.51 11.20 -14.84
CA GLY A 122 -10.11 10.15 -14.05
C GLY A 122 -9.97 10.35 -12.55
N THR A 123 -10.38 9.33 -11.80
CA THR A 123 -10.26 9.26 -10.34
C THR A 123 -9.07 8.40 -9.97
N TYR A 124 -8.28 8.91 -9.03
CA TYR A 124 -7.04 8.30 -8.58
C TYR A 124 -7.00 8.27 -7.06
N ARG A 125 -6.11 7.43 -6.52
CA ARG A 125 -5.72 7.48 -5.11
C ARG A 125 -4.23 7.30 -4.95
N ILE A 126 -3.66 8.07 -4.03
CA ILE A 126 -2.36 7.73 -3.44
C ILE A 126 -2.60 6.62 -2.43
N VAL A 127 -1.72 5.63 -2.44
CA VAL A 127 -1.69 4.54 -1.46
C VAL A 127 -0.31 4.53 -0.85
N THR A 128 -0.24 4.60 0.46
CA THR A 128 1.02 4.63 1.22
C THR A 128 0.80 3.96 2.56
N ASP A 129 1.87 3.74 3.32
CA ASP A 129 1.79 3.05 4.59
C ASP A 129 2.31 3.93 5.72
N PHE A 130 1.77 3.70 6.92
CA PHE A 130 2.30 4.24 8.16
C PHE A 130 2.65 3.11 9.14
N LEU A 131 3.59 3.43 10.02
CA LEU A 131 4.06 2.57 11.09
C LEU A 131 3.36 2.96 12.39
N ASN A 132 2.80 1.97 13.07
CA ASN A 132 2.31 2.07 14.43
C ASN A 132 3.28 1.33 15.36
N ALA A 133 4.02 2.07 16.17
CA ALA A 133 5.00 1.49 17.09
C ALA A 133 4.29 0.78 18.26
N LEU A 134 4.62 -0.50 18.45
CA LEU A 134 4.15 -1.29 19.60
C LEU A 134 5.20 -1.31 20.72
N SER A 135 6.46 -1.47 20.34
CA SER A 135 7.64 -1.40 21.22
C SER A 135 8.89 -1.07 20.38
N PRO A 136 10.05 -0.74 20.98
CA PRO A 136 11.27 -0.48 20.22
C PRO A 136 11.61 -1.64 19.29
N GLY A 137 11.74 -1.35 17.99
CA GLY A 137 12.01 -2.36 16.95
C GLY A 137 10.81 -3.22 16.53
N ASN A 138 9.62 -3.00 17.10
CA ASN A 138 8.41 -3.74 16.75
C ASN A 138 7.26 -2.78 16.38
N TYR A 139 6.78 -2.91 15.16
CA TYR A 139 5.75 -2.04 14.61
C TYR A 139 4.82 -2.82 13.70
N ASN A 140 3.56 -2.39 13.67
CA ASN A 140 2.63 -2.79 12.63
C ASN A 140 2.66 -1.77 11.49
N THR A 141 2.47 -2.24 10.27
CA THR A 141 2.33 -1.40 9.09
C THR A 141 0.88 -1.40 8.63
N TYR A 142 0.31 -0.22 8.47
CA TYR A 142 -1.05 -0.01 8.00
C TYR A 142 -1.05 0.85 6.76
N GLN A 143 -1.87 0.46 5.79
CA GLN A 143 -2.05 1.21 4.57
C GLN A 143 -3.07 2.33 4.77
N LEU A 144 -2.86 3.43 4.05
CA LEU A 144 -3.71 4.60 4.02
C LEU A 144 -3.87 5.08 2.57
N THR A 145 -5.01 5.69 2.27
CA THR A 145 -5.29 6.21 0.93
C THR A 145 -5.82 7.63 0.96
N ALA A 146 -5.49 8.41 -0.08
CA ALA A 146 -6.09 9.72 -0.32
C ALA A 146 -6.52 9.83 -1.78
N ASN A 147 -7.82 10.10 -1.99
CA ASN A 147 -8.44 10.13 -3.31
C ASN A 147 -8.33 11.53 -3.93
N PHE A 148 -8.12 11.59 -5.24
CA PHE A 148 -8.12 12.82 -6.02
C PHE A 148 -8.62 12.57 -7.44
N THR A 149 -8.92 13.65 -8.17
CA THR A 149 -9.35 13.59 -9.56
C THR A 149 -8.45 14.42 -10.46
N VAL A 150 -8.27 13.94 -11.69
CA VAL A 150 -7.55 14.63 -12.75
C VAL A 150 -8.55 15.03 -13.83
N LYS A 151 -8.51 16.29 -14.28
CA LYS A 151 -9.39 16.86 -15.30
C LYS A 151 -8.70 17.14 -16.63
#